data_AF-A0A4P8I8Q2-F1
#
_entry.id   AF-A0A4P8I8Q2-F1
#
_cell.length_a   1.000
_cell.length_b   1.000
_cell.length_c   1.000
_cell.angle_alpha   90.00
_cell.angle_beta   90.00
_cell.angle_gamma   90.00
#
_symmetry.space_group_name_H-M   'P 1'
#
loop_
_entity.id
_entity.type
_entity.pdbx_description
1 polymer ?
#
loop_
_entity_poly.entity_id
_entity_poly.type
_entity_poly.pdbx_seq_one_letter_code
_entity_poly.pdbx_strand_id
1 'polypeptide(L)'
;MTVQEATSNIRDAEFGADVRESIAAGIESIDDFTRTNVEEIKTSVNDTGQRQEDLNSRFDEYIKNMSSENPSVAEVVDARSNAEGVVSETLKARLDGMDSVVKAVQESLLDLMHPVGSIYITTSEIPPENILGGKWEPYAQGRTLVGVNEQVEKYNTAGNPGGEESVKLTVNQIPSHGHNVSVNNSGSCSIAKSGGHTHKFKVLRNQTKTDGARDVIHVDGTGSQWNSVITDNGAHTHTVPNHKHTLTQSNVGGGQEHNNMQPYITVFMWVRIS
;
A
#
# COMPACT_ATOMS: atom_id res chain seq x y z
N MET A 1 70.27 -5.24 57.23
CA MET A 1 71.56 -5.91 57.38
C MET A 1 71.51 -7.17 56.54
N THR A 2 72.11 -7.15 55.36
CA THR A 2 72.30 -8.35 54.54
C THR A 2 73.28 -9.29 55.24
N VAL A 3 73.32 -10.57 54.86
CA VAL A 3 74.29 -11.51 55.44
C VAL A 3 75.74 -11.05 55.16
N GLN A 4 75.97 -10.43 54.00
CA GLN A 4 77.25 -9.80 53.65
C GLN A 4 77.62 -8.61 54.54
N GLU A 5 76.64 -7.75 54.88
CA GLU A 5 76.84 -6.66 55.84
C GLU A 5 77.12 -7.21 57.25
N ALA A 6 76.47 -8.30 57.64
CA ALA A 6 76.68 -8.94 58.93
C ALA A 6 78.06 -9.62 59.04
N THR A 7 78.53 -10.31 57.99
CA THR A 7 79.83 -10.98 57.98
C THR A 7 80.99 -9.98 57.88
N SER A 8 80.82 -8.87 57.17
CA SER A 8 81.77 -7.74 57.19
C SER A 8 81.92 -7.15 58.58
N ASN A 9 80.81 -6.86 59.27
CA ASN A 9 80.83 -6.33 60.64
C ASN A 9 81.50 -7.30 61.63
N ILE A 10 81.39 -8.62 61.42
CA ILE A 10 82.06 -9.65 62.23
C ILE A 10 83.58 -9.64 61.96
N ARG A 11 84.01 -9.50 60.71
CA ARG A 11 85.44 -9.41 60.36
C ARG A 11 86.11 -8.16 60.95
N ASP A 12 85.39 -7.04 60.98
CA ASP A 12 85.90 -5.72 61.43
C ASP A 12 85.98 -5.52 62.96
N ALA A 13 85.55 -6.49 63.78
CA ALA A 13 85.64 -6.39 65.24
C ALA A 13 87.09 -6.38 65.78
N GLU A 14 87.33 -5.89 67.01
CA GLU A 14 88.69 -5.57 67.49
C GLU A 14 89.55 -6.79 67.91
N PHE A 15 88.95 -7.88 68.43
CA PHE A 15 89.70 -9.01 69.05
C PHE A 15 89.34 -10.40 68.50
N GLY A 16 90.34 -11.27 68.32
CA GLY A 16 90.14 -12.68 67.92
C GLY A 16 90.00 -12.93 66.42
N ALA A 17 90.94 -12.44 65.60
CA ALA A 17 90.90 -12.48 64.14
C ALA A 17 90.55 -13.86 63.55
N ASP A 18 91.21 -14.94 63.99
CA ASP A 18 90.99 -16.28 63.43
C ASP A 18 89.58 -16.84 63.73
N VAL A 19 89.06 -16.56 64.92
CA VAL A 19 87.72 -17.00 65.34
C VAL A 19 86.65 -16.24 64.57
N ARG A 20 86.85 -14.93 64.37
CA ARG A 20 85.90 -14.12 63.60
C ARG A 20 85.89 -14.50 62.12
N GLU A 21 87.05 -14.80 61.53
CA GLU A 21 87.11 -15.28 60.16
C GLU A 21 86.41 -16.64 60.01
N SER A 22 86.64 -17.57 60.95
CA SER A 22 85.94 -18.87 60.92
C SER A 22 84.42 -18.75 61.09
N ILE A 23 83.95 -17.79 61.90
CA ILE A 23 82.52 -17.53 62.09
C ILE A 23 81.91 -16.87 60.85
N ALA A 24 82.58 -15.85 60.29
CA ALA A 24 82.13 -15.16 59.09
C ALA A 24 82.07 -16.13 57.89
N ALA A 25 83.12 -16.93 57.68
CA ALA A 25 83.16 -17.96 56.63
C ALA A 25 82.10 -19.05 56.83
N GLY A 26 81.82 -19.46 58.07
CA GLY A 26 80.73 -20.39 58.38
C GLY A 26 79.36 -19.84 58.05
N ILE A 27 79.10 -18.57 58.39
CA ILE A 27 77.85 -17.87 58.06
C ILE A 27 77.70 -17.71 56.55
N GLU A 28 78.77 -17.35 55.83
CA GLU A 28 78.76 -17.23 54.36
C GLU A 28 78.51 -18.58 53.70
N SER A 29 79.09 -19.67 54.21
CA SER A 29 78.83 -21.03 53.70
C SER A 29 77.38 -21.46 53.93
N ILE A 30 76.76 -21.09 55.05
CA ILE A 30 75.35 -21.38 55.33
C ILE A 30 74.43 -20.57 54.42
N ASP A 31 74.75 -19.29 54.19
CA ASP A 31 73.99 -18.42 53.28
C ASP A 31 74.08 -18.93 51.84
N ASP A 32 75.27 -19.33 51.39
CA ASP A 32 75.46 -19.86 50.04
C ASP A 32 74.73 -21.19 49.84
N PHE A 33 74.78 -22.10 50.83
CA PHE A 33 73.99 -23.34 50.82
C PHE A 33 72.48 -23.06 50.82
N THR A 34 72.03 -22.13 51.66
CA THR A 34 70.62 -21.78 51.78
C THR A 34 70.11 -21.13 50.49
N ARG A 35 70.87 -20.22 49.91
CA ARG A 35 70.57 -19.57 48.63
C ARG A 35 70.51 -20.60 47.51
N THR A 36 71.48 -21.50 47.42
CA THR A 36 71.51 -22.57 46.41
C THR A 36 70.26 -23.45 46.51
N ASN A 37 69.92 -23.93 47.71
CA ASN A 37 68.73 -24.75 47.91
C ASN A 37 67.44 -23.98 47.61
N VAL A 38 67.36 -22.69 47.93
CA VAL A 38 66.20 -21.85 47.62
C VAL A 38 66.03 -21.68 46.10
N GLU A 39 67.12 -21.50 45.35
CA GLU A 39 67.08 -21.41 43.88
C GLU A 39 66.70 -22.76 43.22
N GLU A 40 67.18 -23.88 43.75
CA GLU A 40 66.77 -25.22 43.31
C GLU A 40 65.28 -25.47 43.58
N ILE A 41 64.78 -25.09 44.76
CA ILE A 41 63.35 -25.17 45.11
C ILE A 41 62.52 -24.29 44.19
N LYS A 42 62.93 -23.05 43.92
CA LYS A 42 62.22 -22.16 42.98
C LYS A 42 62.13 -22.77 41.58
N THR A 43 63.22 -23.37 41.12
CA THR A 43 63.28 -24.04 39.82
C THR A 43 62.32 -25.23 39.77
N SER A 44 62.31 -26.06 40.82
CA SER A 44 61.39 -27.21 40.92
C SER A 44 59.92 -26.78 41.03
N VAL A 45 59.62 -25.70 41.76
CA VAL A 45 58.27 -25.13 41.85
C VAL A 45 57.79 -24.62 40.49
N ASN A 46 58.67 -23.92 39.75
CA ASN A 46 58.35 -23.42 38.43
C ASN A 46 58.12 -24.55 37.40
N ASP A 47 58.97 -25.58 37.42
CA ASP A 47 58.80 -26.79 36.59
C ASP A 47 57.50 -27.53 36.93
N THR A 48 57.13 -27.61 38.22
CA THR A 48 55.84 -28.19 38.64
C THR A 48 54.65 -27.36 38.14
N GLY A 49 54.75 -26.03 38.19
CA GLY A 49 53.74 -25.13 37.63
C GLY A 49 53.58 -25.31 36.11
N GLN A 50 54.68 -25.37 35.37
CA GLN A 50 54.68 -25.63 33.92
C GLN A 50 54.10 -27.00 33.58
N ARG A 51 54.42 -28.05 34.36
CA ARG A 51 53.84 -29.39 34.19
C ARG A 51 52.34 -29.38 34.45
N GLN A 52 51.86 -28.62 35.43
CA GLN A 52 50.44 -28.47 35.71
C GLN A 52 49.71 -27.76 34.57
N GLU A 53 50.31 -26.72 33.99
CA GLU A 53 49.79 -26.02 32.81
C GLU A 53 49.77 -26.93 31.56
N ASP A 54 50.84 -27.68 31.28
CA ASP A 54 50.89 -28.68 30.19
C ASP A 54 49.84 -29.77 30.39
N LEU A 55 49.65 -30.26 31.63
CA LEU A 55 48.60 -31.24 31.93
C LEU A 55 47.21 -30.67 31.67
N ASN A 56 46.93 -29.45 32.13
CA ASN A 56 45.64 -28.79 31.91
C ASN A 56 45.39 -28.60 30.41
N SER A 57 46.39 -28.11 29.67
CA SER A 57 46.29 -27.93 28.21
C SER A 57 46.03 -29.25 27.48
N ARG A 58 46.67 -30.35 27.87
CA ARG A 58 46.41 -31.68 27.30
C ARG A 58 45.04 -32.22 27.67
N PHE A 59 44.56 -31.90 28.87
CA PHE A 59 43.22 -32.27 29.32
C PHE A 59 42.15 -31.54 28.48
N ASP A 60 42.33 -30.24 28.26
CA ASP A 60 41.47 -29.42 27.41
C ASP A 60 41.48 -29.90 25.96
N GLU A 61 42.65 -30.24 25.42
CA GLU A 61 42.80 -30.78 24.07
C GLU A 61 42.15 -32.18 23.92
N TYR A 62 42.26 -33.03 24.94
CA TYR A 62 41.59 -34.34 24.99
C TYR A 62 40.06 -34.21 25.02
N ILE A 63 39.53 -33.27 25.82
CA ILE A 63 38.08 -32.94 25.86
C ILE A 63 37.61 -32.49 24.48
N LYS A 64 38.37 -31.59 23.83
CA LYS A 64 38.06 -31.06 22.50
C LYS A 64 38.05 -32.17 21.43
N ASN A 65 39.01 -33.09 21.45
CA ASN A 65 39.12 -34.16 20.45
C ASN A 65 38.07 -35.28 20.65
N MET A 66 37.61 -35.55 21.87
CA MET A 66 36.47 -36.45 22.08
C MET A 66 35.17 -35.90 21.47
N SER A 67 35.01 -34.56 21.47
CA SER A 67 33.73 -33.90 21.16
C SER A 67 33.21 -34.06 19.71
N SER A 68 34.08 -34.40 18.75
CA SER A 68 33.68 -34.49 17.33
C SER A 68 32.97 -35.80 16.97
N GLU A 69 33.13 -36.86 17.78
CA GLU A 69 32.39 -38.12 17.63
C GLU A 69 31.47 -38.42 18.83
N ASN A 70 31.76 -37.87 20.02
CA ASN A 70 30.90 -37.88 21.20
C ASN A 70 31.19 -36.63 22.06
N PRO A 71 30.33 -35.60 22.10
CA PRO A 71 30.54 -34.45 22.99
C PRO A 71 30.84 -34.94 24.40
N SER A 72 31.91 -34.44 25.01
CA SER A 72 32.28 -34.88 26.35
C SER A 72 31.09 -34.64 27.27
N VAL A 73 30.76 -35.61 28.13
CA VAL A 73 29.61 -35.48 29.05
C VAL A 73 29.72 -34.20 29.88
N ALA A 74 30.95 -33.74 30.17
CA ALA A 74 31.24 -32.49 30.87
C ALA A 74 30.76 -31.24 30.10
N GLU A 75 31.01 -31.14 28.80
CA GLU A 75 30.58 -30.00 27.97
C GLU A 75 29.04 -29.94 27.85
N VAL A 76 28.40 -31.09 27.65
CA VAL A 76 26.93 -31.19 27.62
C VAL A 76 26.32 -30.81 28.97
N VAL A 77 26.99 -31.17 30.07
CA VAL A 77 26.57 -30.83 31.43
C VAL A 77 26.77 -29.35 31.73
N ASP A 78 27.87 -28.75 31.29
CA ASP A 78 28.13 -27.31 31.45
C ASP A 78 27.08 -26.48 30.70
N ALA A 79 26.73 -26.88 29.47
CA ALA A 79 25.71 -26.22 28.66
C ALA A 79 24.28 -26.26 29.25
N ARG A 80 24.04 -27.05 30.31
CA ARG A 80 22.77 -27.05 31.07
C ARG A 80 22.65 -25.83 31.99
N SER A 81 23.75 -25.13 32.24
CA SER A 81 23.80 -23.93 33.06
C SER A 81 23.50 -22.70 32.19
N ASN A 82 22.66 -21.79 32.68
CA ASN A 82 22.47 -20.49 32.04
C ASN A 82 23.45 -19.43 32.58
N ALA A 83 23.37 -18.19 32.06
CA ALA A 83 24.24 -17.09 32.48
C ALA A 83 24.07 -16.68 33.96
N GLU A 84 22.93 -17.03 34.57
CA GLU A 84 22.67 -16.81 36.00
C GLU A 84 23.09 -18.01 36.87
N GLY A 85 23.69 -19.04 36.29
CA GLY A 85 24.12 -20.26 37.00
C GLY A 85 23.00 -21.25 37.32
N VAL A 86 21.81 -21.09 36.73
CA VAL A 86 20.69 -22.03 36.89
C VAL A 86 20.90 -23.25 35.99
N VAL A 87 20.91 -24.44 36.60
CA VAL A 87 21.17 -25.71 35.90
C VAL A 87 19.85 -26.44 35.61
N SER A 88 19.54 -26.67 34.33
CA SER A 88 18.39 -27.47 33.89
C SER A 88 18.65 -28.97 34.05
N GLU A 89 17.63 -29.84 34.17
CA GLU A 89 17.83 -31.31 34.29
C GLU A 89 18.55 -31.95 33.09
N THR A 90 18.29 -31.43 31.89
CA THR A 90 18.93 -31.85 30.64
C THR A 90 19.21 -30.63 29.77
N LEU A 91 20.17 -30.75 28.83
CA LEU A 91 20.43 -29.70 27.86
C LEU A 91 19.19 -29.41 27.00
N LYS A 92 18.45 -30.46 26.65
CA LYS A 92 17.19 -30.35 25.91
C LYS A 92 16.16 -29.49 26.65
N ALA A 93 15.98 -29.69 27.96
CA ALA A 93 15.03 -28.88 28.73
C ALA A 93 15.39 -27.39 28.71
N ARG A 94 16.69 -27.06 28.77
CA ARG A 94 17.16 -25.67 28.64
C ARG A 94 16.88 -25.11 27.24
N LEU A 95 17.20 -25.87 26.20
CA LEU A 95 17.01 -25.45 24.81
C LEU A 95 15.52 -25.26 24.48
N ASP A 96 14.65 -26.18 24.89
CA ASP A 96 13.19 -26.05 24.72
C ASP A 96 12.66 -24.80 25.46
N GLY A 97 13.24 -24.48 26.63
CA GLY A 97 12.98 -23.25 27.35
C GLY A 97 13.42 -22.00 26.58
N MET A 98 14.62 -22.02 26.00
CA MET A 98 15.12 -20.93 25.15
C MET A 98 14.26 -20.74 23.89
N ASP A 99 13.86 -21.82 23.22
CA ASP A 99 12.95 -21.77 22.06
C ASP A 99 11.60 -21.14 22.43
N SER A 100 11.11 -21.43 23.64
CA SER A 100 9.88 -20.83 24.16
C SER A 100 10.05 -19.33 24.42
N VAL A 101 11.18 -18.90 24.98
CA VAL A 101 11.49 -17.47 25.18
C VAL A 101 11.63 -16.74 23.84
N VAL A 102 12.31 -17.33 22.86
CA VAL A 102 12.47 -16.74 21.52
C VAL A 102 11.10 -16.54 20.86
N LYS A 103 10.21 -17.54 20.92
CA LYS A 103 8.83 -17.40 20.43
C LYS A 103 8.06 -16.31 21.17
N ALA A 104 8.15 -16.25 22.49
CA ALA A 104 7.47 -15.22 23.29
C ALA A 104 7.96 -13.80 22.95
N VAL A 105 9.26 -13.62 22.73
CA VAL A 105 9.84 -12.34 22.29
C VAL A 105 9.37 -11.96 20.89
N GLN A 106 9.33 -12.93 19.96
CA GLN A 106 8.80 -12.71 18.61
C GLN A 106 7.33 -12.27 18.65
N GLU A 107 6.48 -12.96 19.41
CA GLU A 107 5.06 -12.60 19.58
C GLU A 107 4.90 -11.22 20.23
N SER A 108 5.70 -10.91 21.26
CA SER A 108 5.67 -9.61 21.93
C SER A 108 6.10 -8.47 21.02
N LEU A 109 7.11 -8.68 20.17
CA LEU A 109 7.55 -7.69 19.20
C LEU A 109 6.49 -7.47 18.13
N LEU A 110 5.83 -8.54 17.68
CA LEU A 110 4.72 -8.45 16.75
C LEU A 110 3.54 -7.67 17.34
N ASP A 111 3.18 -7.92 18.60
CA ASP A 111 2.15 -7.16 19.33
C ASP A 111 2.47 -5.67 19.47
N LEU A 112 3.75 -5.36 19.69
CA LEU A 112 4.20 -3.98 19.84
C LEU A 112 4.19 -3.22 18.50
N MET A 113 4.63 -3.86 17.42
CA MET A 113 4.76 -3.21 16.10
C MET A 113 3.45 -3.23 15.31
N HIS A 114 2.69 -4.31 15.43
CA HIS A 114 1.45 -4.55 14.72
C HIS A 114 0.41 -5.18 15.66
N PRO A 115 -0.21 -4.43 16.57
CA PRO A 115 -1.30 -4.95 17.39
C PRO A 115 -2.49 -5.46 16.56
N VAL A 116 -3.35 -6.29 17.14
CA VAL A 116 -4.59 -6.76 16.49
C VAL A 116 -5.39 -5.57 15.96
N GLY A 117 -5.83 -5.66 14.69
CA GLY A 117 -6.44 -4.56 13.94
C GLY A 117 -5.48 -3.72 13.10
N SER A 118 -4.16 -3.95 13.19
CA SER A 118 -3.17 -3.27 12.36
C SER A 118 -3.30 -3.67 10.89
N ILE A 119 -3.11 -2.70 9.99
CA ILE A 119 -3.10 -2.93 8.55
C ILE A 119 -1.66 -3.02 8.06
N TYR A 120 -1.34 -4.10 7.33
CA TYR A 120 -0.07 -4.29 6.64
C TYR A 120 -0.28 -4.21 5.13
N ILE A 121 0.52 -3.37 4.46
CA ILE A 121 0.40 -3.07 3.03
C ILE A 121 1.68 -3.50 2.32
N THR A 122 1.56 -4.31 1.27
CA THR A 122 2.71 -4.86 0.55
C THR A 122 2.41 -5.08 -0.94
N THR A 123 3.44 -5.02 -1.77
CA THR A 123 3.37 -5.45 -3.18
C THR A 123 3.69 -6.94 -3.35
N SER A 124 4.12 -7.61 -2.28
CA SER A 124 4.43 -9.04 -2.29
C SER A 124 3.17 -9.87 -2.08
N GLU A 125 3.07 -10.99 -2.80
CA GLU A 125 2.01 -12.00 -2.60
C GLU A 125 2.23 -12.88 -1.36
N ILE A 126 3.41 -12.78 -0.72
CA ILE A 126 3.75 -13.58 0.47
C ILE A 126 2.86 -13.12 1.64
N PRO A 127 2.05 -14.04 2.23
CA PRO A 127 1.22 -13.73 3.39
C PRO A 127 2.04 -13.22 4.58
N PRO A 128 1.57 -12.21 5.34
CA PRO A 128 2.34 -11.64 6.46
C PRO A 128 2.62 -12.64 7.57
N GLU A 129 1.77 -13.66 7.75
CA GLU A 129 1.99 -14.77 8.66
C GLU A 129 3.32 -15.52 8.42
N ASN A 130 3.83 -15.53 7.18
CA ASN A 130 5.08 -16.22 6.83
C ASN A 130 6.34 -15.36 7.07
N ILE A 131 6.18 -14.05 7.30
CA ILE A 131 7.29 -13.11 7.48
C ILE A 131 7.30 -12.45 8.85
N LEU A 132 6.13 -12.08 9.37
CA LEU A 132 5.92 -11.41 10.65
C LEU A 132 5.43 -12.38 11.73
N GLY A 133 4.80 -13.50 11.35
CA GLY A 133 4.05 -14.37 12.27
C GLY A 133 2.64 -13.85 12.52
N GLY A 134 1.97 -14.38 13.54
CA GLY A 134 0.57 -14.05 13.86
C GLY A 134 -0.42 -14.56 12.82
N LYS A 135 -1.68 -14.11 12.91
CA LYS A 135 -2.73 -14.43 11.93
C LYS A 135 -3.26 -13.16 11.27
N TRP A 136 -3.46 -13.26 9.96
CA TRP A 136 -3.83 -12.14 9.11
C TRP A 136 -4.94 -12.54 8.15
N GLU A 137 -5.80 -11.59 7.80
CA GLU A 137 -6.81 -11.77 6.76
C GLU A 137 -6.70 -10.66 5.70
N PRO A 138 -7.03 -10.94 4.42
CA PRO A 138 -7.07 -9.91 3.39
C PRO A 138 -8.06 -8.80 3.76
N TYR A 139 -7.65 -7.55 3.57
CA TYR A 139 -8.44 -6.38 3.95
C TYR A 139 -8.66 -5.44 2.77
N ALA A 140 -9.79 -4.73 2.77
CA ALA A 140 -10.11 -3.67 1.80
C ALA A 140 -9.92 -4.06 0.30
N GLN A 141 -10.16 -5.33 -0.06
CA GLN A 141 -10.04 -5.79 -1.45
C GLN A 141 -10.96 -4.98 -2.38
N GLY A 142 -10.39 -4.42 -3.46
CA GLY A 142 -11.10 -3.58 -4.42
C GLY A 142 -11.53 -2.21 -3.87
N ARG A 143 -10.96 -1.76 -2.75
CA ARG A 143 -11.37 -0.52 -2.07
C ARG A 143 -10.16 0.33 -1.69
N THR A 144 -10.38 1.63 -1.56
CA THR A 144 -9.41 2.54 -0.94
C THR A 144 -9.75 2.73 0.54
N LEU A 145 -8.74 2.95 1.36
CA LEU A 145 -8.93 3.27 2.77
C LEU A 145 -9.43 4.70 2.94
N VAL A 146 -10.39 4.88 3.84
CA VAL A 146 -10.90 6.18 4.28
C VAL A 146 -10.80 6.20 5.80
N GLY A 147 -10.23 7.29 6.34
CA GLY A 147 -10.11 7.46 7.78
C GLY A 147 -11.48 7.55 8.44
N VAL A 148 -11.61 6.91 9.61
CA VAL A 148 -12.83 7.01 10.42
C VAL A 148 -13.03 8.46 10.84
N ASN A 149 -14.25 8.95 10.68
CA ASN A 149 -14.70 10.23 11.16
C ASN A 149 -16.03 10.03 11.90
N GLU A 150 -15.96 10.01 13.23
CA GLU A 150 -17.09 9.76 14.13
C GLU A 150 -18.26 10.75 13.94
N GLN A 151 -18.00 11.92 13.34
CA GLN A 151 -19.02 12.94 13.09
C GLN A 151 -19.81 12.75 11.79
N VAL A 152 -19.38 11.82 10.93
CA VAL A 152 -20.01 11.58 9.63
C VAL A 152 -20.56 10.15 9.61
N GLU A 153 -21.88 9.99 9.53
CA GLU A 153 -22.56 8.69 9.59
C GLU A 153 -21.96 7.64 8.63
N LYS A 154 -21.56 8.04 7.43
CA LYS A 154 -20.94 7.14 6.44
C LYS A 154 -19.56 6.62 6.87
N TYR A 155 -18.83 7.35 7.71
CA TYR A 155 -17.44 7.09 8.09
C TYR A 155 -17.26 6.92 9.61
N ASN A 156 -18.35 6.78 10.37
CA ASN A 156 -18.33 6.84 11.83
C ASN A 156 -17.73 5.60 12.51
N THR A 157 -17.62 4.47 11.80
CA THR A 157 -17.05 3.23 12.31
C THR A 157 -16.11 2.60 11.30
N ALA A 158 -15.09 1.90 11.79
CA ALA A 158 -14.17 1.14 10.95
C ALA A 158 -14.91 0.03 10.19
N GLY A 159 -14.50 -0.23 8.94
CA GLY A 159 -15.07 -1.29 8.11
C GLY A 159 -16.37 -0.93 7.38
N ASN A 160 -16.89 0.29 7.53
CA ASN A 160 -18.06 0.74 6.76
C ASN A 160 -17.75 0.73 5.25
N PRO A 161 -18.53 -0.01 4.42
CA PRO A 161 -18.34 0.00 2.98
C PRO A 161 -18.93 1.27 2.34
N GLY A 162 -18.45 1.61 1.15
CA GLY A 162 -19.04 2.66 0.33
C GLY A 162 -18.26 2.90 -0.95
N GLY A 163 -18.76 3.84 -1.76
CA GLY A 163 -18.23 4.11 -3.09
C GLY A 163 -18.91 3.24 -4.15
N GLU A 164 -18.76 3.65 -5.41
CA GLU A 164 -19.31 2.97 -6.58
C GLU A 164 -18.18 2.93 -7.61
N GLU A 165 -17.99 1.79 -8.29
CA GLU A 165 -16.97 1.66 -9.35
C GLU A 165 -17.39 2.40 -10.63
N SER A 166 -18.70 2.51 -10.85
CA SER A 166 -19.27 3.23 -11.99
C SER A 166 -20.61 3.87 -11.59
N VAL A 167 -20.94 5.01 -12.21
CA VAL A 167 -22.20 5.71 -11.97
C VAL A 167 -22.89 6.01 -13.29
N LYS A 168 -24.17 5.64 -13.38
CA LYS A 168 -25.07 6.12 -14.42
C LYS A 168 -25.86 7.32 -13.92
N LEU A 169 -25.72 8.46 -14.59
CA LEU A 169 -26.44 9.67 -14.21
C LEU A 169 -27.95 9.50 -14.36
N THR A 170 -28.68 9.88 -13.33
CA THR A 170 -30.13 10.01 -13.31
C THR A 170 -30.53 11.46 -13.62
N VAL A 171 -31.81 11.68 -13.95
CA VAL A 171 -32.34 13.04 -14.21
C VAL A 171 -32.08 13.98 -13.02
N ASN A 172 -32.17 13.48 -11.78
CA ASN A 172 -31.93 14.27 -10.56
C ASN A 172 -30.45 14.69 -10.39
N GLN A 173 -29.52 14.03 -11.08
CA GLN A 173 -28.09 14.34 -11.04
C GLN A 173 -27.67 15.31 -12.15
N ILE A 174 -28.59 15.72 -13.03
CA ILE A 174 -28.34 16.70 -14.09
C ILE A 174 -28.79 18.09 -13.59
N PRO A 175 -27.90 19.09 -13.57
CA PRO A 175 -28.29 20.46 -13.24
C PRO A 175 -29.41 20.99 -14.14
N SER A 176 -30.18 21.97 -13.64
CA SER A 176 -31.17 22.68 -14.45
C SER A 176 -30.51 23.26 -15.70
N HIS A 177 -31.06 22.95 -16.88
CA HIS A 177 -30.58 23.43 -18.16
C HIS A 177 -31.78 23.73 -19.08
N GLY A 178 -31.53 24.48 -20.15
CA GLY A 178 -32.55 24.85 -21.12
C GLY A 178 -32.02 24.78 -22.55
N HIS A 179 -32.95 24.74 -23.50
CA HIS A 179 -32.64 24.77 -24.93
C HIS A 179 -33.11 26.09 -25.52
N ASN A 180 -32.22 26.78 -26.24
CA ASN A 180 -32.63 27.89 -27.07
C ASN A 180 -33.01 27.35 -28.45
N VAL A 181 -34.31 27.19 -28.67
CA VAL A 181 -34.85 26.71 -29.93
C VAL A 181 -35.49 27.88 -30.66
N SER A 182 -34.94 28.22 -31.82
CA SER A 182 -35.48 29.25 -32.71
C SER A 182 -36.01 28.62 -33.98
N VAL A 183 -37.18 29.09 -34.43
CA VAL A 183 -37.78 28.71 -35.71
C VAL A 183 -37.68 29.88 -36.68
N ASN A 184 -37.04 29.65 -37.81
CA ASN A 184 -36.96 30.63 -38.89
C ASN A 184 -38.35 30.68 -39.58
N ASN A 185 -38.86 31.88 -39.87
CA ASN A 185 -40.14 32.11 -40.57
C ASN A 185 -40.06 31.78 -42.09
N SER A 186 -39.49 30.63 -42.45
CA SER A 186 -39.18 30.24 -43.83
C SER A 186 -39.91 28.96 -44.28
N GLY A 187 -40.94 28.52 -43.54
CA GLY A 187 -41.71 27.34 -43.91
C GLY A 187 -42.52 27.58 -45.20
N SER A 188 -42.22 26.85 -46.28
CA SER A 188 -43.06 26.88 -47.47
C SER A 188 -44.30 26.02 -47.25
N CYS A 189 -45.48 26.64 -47.22
CA CYS A 189 -46.75 25.92 -47.23
C CYS A 189 -47.29 25.87 -48.67
N SER A 190 -47.19 24.72 -49.32
CA SER A 190 -47.71 24.50 -50.67
C SER A 190 -49.09 23.83 -50.61
N ILE A 191 -50.12 24.49 -51.14
CA ILE A 191 -51.42 23.87 -51.39
C ILE A 191 -51.36 23.21 -52.77
N ALA A 192 -51.74 21.93 -52.87
CA ALA A 192 -51.64 21.13 -54.09
C ALA A 192 -52.55 21.60 -55.25
N LYS A 193 -53.32 22.67 -55.07
CA LYS A 193 -54.27 23.16 -56.06
C LYS A 193 -54.37 24.67 -55.95
N SER A 194 -53.79 25.41 -56.89
CA SER A 194 -54.30 26.75 -57.20
C SER A 194 -55.79 26.57 -57.44
N GLY A 195 -56.60 27.20 -56.59
CA GLY A 195 -58.05 27.13 -56.69
C GLY A 195 -58.50 27.79 -57.98
N GLY A 196 -58.43 27.05 -59.10
CA GLY A 196 -58.96 27.49 -60.38
C GLY A 196 -60.44 27.70 -60.22
N HIS A 197 -60.88 28.96 -60.32
CA HIS A 197 -62.29 29.30 -60.38
C HIS A 197 -62.60 29.90 -61.76
N THR A 198 -63.85 29.74 -62.21
CA THR A 198 -64.34 30.30 -63.46
C THR A 198 -65.60 31.10 -63.17
N HIS A 199 -65.75 32.23 -63.85
CA HIS A 199 -67.00 32.99 -63.82
C HIS A 199 -67.88 32.55 -64.99
N LYS A 200 -69.16 32.27 -64.71
CA LYS A 200 -70.17 32.04 -65.73
C LYS A 200 -71.02 33.29 -65.87
N PHE A 201 -70.81 34.04 -66.95
CA PHE A 201 -71.68 35.15 -67.30
C PHE A 201 -72.84 34.63 -68.15
N LYS A 202 -74.07 34.97 -67.73
CA LYS A 202 -75.27 34.64 -68.48
C LYS A 202 -75.54 35.78 -69.45
N VAL A 203 -75.08 35.65 -70.68
CA VAL A 203 -75.44 36.60 -71.74
C VAL A 203 -76.88 36.29 -72.15
N LEU A 204 -77.78 37.26 -71.96
CA LEU A 204 -79.16 37.12 -72.40
C LEU A 204 -79.15 37.05 -73.93
N ARG A 205 -79.75 35.99 -74.48
CA ARG A 205 -80.00 35.91 -75.93
C ARG A 205 -80.82 37.12 -76.33
N ASN A 206 -80.30 37.85 -77.33
CA ASN A 206 -80.90 38.98 -78.02
C ASN A 206 -82.43 39.06 -77.81
N GLN A 207 -82.87 39.84 -76.82
CA GLN A 207 -84.27 40.24 -76.72
C GLN A 207 -84.39 41.51 -77.55
N THR A 208 -84.80 41.36 -78.80
CA THR A 208 -85.08 42.49 -79.67
C THR A 208 -86.27 43.25 -79.07
N LYS A 209 -85.99 44.39 -78.41
CA LYS A 209 -86.98 45.45 -78.25
C LYS A 209 -86.33 46.80 -78.52
N THR A 210 -87.05 47.53 -79.36
CA THR A 210 -86.93 48.92 -79.74
C THR A 210 -86.96 49.80 -78.49
N ASP A 211 -86.01 50.73 -78.45
CA ASP A 211 -85.88 51.88 -77.54
C ASP A 211 -85.26 51.66 -76.16
N GLY A 212 -84.02 52.16 -76.04
CA GLY A 212 -83.49 52.70 -74.79
C GLY A 212 -82.41 51.86 -74.11
N ALA A 213 -81.18 51.97 -74.62
CA ALA A 213 -79.90 51.71 -73.95
C ALA A 213 -79.74 50.39 -73.17
N ARG A 214 -79.01 49.43 -73.75
CA ARG A 214 -78.28 48.42 -72.97
C ARG A 214 -76.88 48.21 -73.54
N ASP A 215 -75.89 48.25 -72.65
CA ASP A 215 -74.52 47.79 -72.88
C ASP A 215 -74.55 46.25 -72.98
N VAL A 216 -74.41 45.72 -74.20
CA VAL A 216 -74.35 44.28 -74.45
C VAL A 216 -72.98 43.99 -75.05
N ILE A 217 -72.21 43.14 -74.38
CA ILE A 217 -70.89 42.68 -74.85
C ILE A 217 -71.11 41.97 -76.19
N HIS A 218 -70.71 42.63 -77.29
CA HIS A 218 -70.64 42.01 -78.62
C HIS A 218 -69.38 41.14 -78.69
N VAL A 219 -69.54 39.83 -78.91
CA VAL A 219 -68.44 38.94 -79.27
C VAL A 219 -68.57 38.67 -80.77
N ASP A 220 -67.83 39.44 -81.57
CA ASP A 220 -67.85 39.30 -83.02
C ASP A 220 -67.10 38.03 -83.44
N GLY A 221 -67.85 37.04 -83.90
CA GLY A 221 -67.31 35.78 -84.42
C GLY A 221 -68.39 34.90 -85.05
N THR A 222 -68.59 35.07 -86.37
CA THR A 222 -69.38 34.14 -87.20
C THR A 222 -68.71 32.77 -87.23
N GLY A 223 -69.33 31.77 -86.61
CA GLY A 223 -68.86 30.37 -86.60
C GLY A 223 -68.48 29.81 -85.22
N SER A 224 -68.90 30.45 -84.13
CA SER A 224 -68.44 30.14 -82.77
C SER A 224 -68.87 28.76 -82.24
N GLN A 225 -67.91 27.83 -82.18
CA GLN A 225 -67.95 26.70 -81.25
C GLN A 225 -67.78 27.28 -79.84
N TRP A 226 -68.83 27.20 -79.04
CA TRP A 226 -68.93 27.82 -77.71
C TRP A 226 -67.96 27.18 -76.71
N ASN A 227 -66.74 27.70 -76.61
CA ASN A 227 -65.81 27.38 -75.53
C ASN A 227 -64.79 28.50 -75.23
N SER A 228 -65.18 29.78 -75.35
CA SER A 228 -64.32 30.87 -74.90
C SER A 228 -64.32 30.98 -73.37
N VAL A 229 -63.33 30.34 -72.76
CA VAL A 229 -62.91 30.59 -71.40
C VAL A 229 -62.17 31.93 -71.38
N ILE A 230 -62.72 32.96 -70.74
CA ILE A 230 -61.94 34.16 -70.41
C ILE A 230 -61.08 33.81 -69.20
N THR A 231 -59.77 33.70 -69.40
CA THR A 231 -58.79 33.53 -68.33
C THR A 231 -58.32 34.90 -67.87
N ASP A 232 -59.09 35.59 -67.02
CA ASP A 232 -58.52 36.71 -66.29
C ASP A 232 -57.79 36.18 -65.06
N ASN A 233 -56.47 36.39 -65.04
CA ASN A 233 -55.62 36.02 -63.92
C ASN A 233 -55.51 37.23 -62.98
N GLY A 234 -56.63 37.61 -62.38
CA GLY A 234 -56.66 38.67 -61.38
C GLY A 234 -55.80 38.29 -60.17
N ALA A 235 -54.96 39.22 -59.72
CA ALA A 235 -54.15 39.04 -58.52
C ALA A 235 -55.07 38.76 -57.31
N HIS A 236 -54.91 37.60 -56.68
CA HIS A 236 -55.60 37.25 -55.46
C HIS A 236 -54.64 36.61 -54.46
N THR A 237 -54.98 36.68 -53.19
CA THR A 237 -54.17 36.16 -52.08
C THR A 237 -54.78 34.87 -51.54
N HIS A 238 -53.97 33.83 -51.34
CA HIS A 238 -54.35 32.67 -50.57
C HIS A 238 -53.87 32.83 -49.13
N THR A 239 -54.79 32.72 -48.17
CA THR A 239 -54.44 32.57 -46.76
C THR A 239 -54.47 31.09 -46.41
N VAL A 240 -53.41 30.57 -45.77
CA VAL A 240 -53.42 29.23 -45.19
C VAL A 240 -53.65 29.37 -43.68
N PRO A 241 -54.89 29.24 -43.18
CA PRO A 241 -55.23 29.65 -41.82
C PRO A 241 -54.72 28.67 -40.75
N ASN A 242 -54.17 27.52 -41.15
CA ASN A 242 -53.77 26.47 -40.22
C ASN A 242 -52.58 25.69 -40.79
N HIS A 243 -51.39 25.98 -40.27
CA HIS A 243 -50.20 25.16 -40.49
C HIS A 243 -49.54 24.88 -39.13
N LYS A 244 -48.82 23.76 -39.04
CA LYS A 244 -48.10 23.34 -37.83
C LYS A 244 -46.61 23.23 -38.13
N HIS A 245 -45.79 23.71 -37.22
CA HIS A 245 -44.37 23.40 -37.18
C HIS A 245 -44.14 22.21 -36.25
N THR A 246 -43.52 21.15 -36.76
CA THR A 246 -43.03 20.06 -35.92
C THR A 246 -41.55 20.26 -35.69
N LEU A 247 -41.15 20.39 -34.43
CA LEU A 247 -39.75 20.35 -34.04
C LEU A 247 -39.44 18.97 -33.48
N THR A 248 -38.39 18.34 -34.00
CA THR A 248 -37.88 17.08 -33.49
C THR A 248 -36.51 17.34 -32.89
N GLN A 249 -36.41 17.23 -31.56
CA GLN A 249 -35.15 17.26 -30.85
C GLN A 249 -34.84 15.85 -30.36
N SER A 250 -33.75 15.28 -30.85
CA SER A 250 -33.27 13.98 -30.40
C SER A 250 -32.57 14.08 -29.05
N ASN A 251 -32.65 13.02 -28.25
CA ASN A 251 -31.83 12.90 -27.05
C ASN A 251 -30.34 12.85 -27.45
N VAL A 252 -29.51 13.60 -26.75
CA VAL A 252 -28.05 13.59 -26.94
C VAL A 252 -27.41 13.01 -25.68
N GLY A 253 -26.46 12.10 -25.87
CA GLY A 253 -25.78 11.37 -24.80
C GLY A 253 -25.99 9.86 -24.90
N GLY A 254 -24.96 9.09 -24.51
CA GLY A 254 -24.98 7.63 -24.62
C GLY A 254 -25.68 6.91 -23.45
N GLY A 255 -25.99 7.63 -22.37
CA GLY A 255 -26.55 7.04 -21.14
C GLY A 255 -25.67 5.93 -20.54
N GLN A 256 -24.37 5.96 -20.87
CA GLN A 256 -23.40 4.99 -20.39
C GLN A 256 -22.94 5.38 -18.99
N GLU A 257 -22.51 4.38 -18.24
CA GLU A 257 -21.86 4.61 -16.97
C GLU A 257 -20.52 5.31 -17.18
N HIS A 258 -20.12 6.10 -16.18
CA HIS A 258 -18.82 6.73 -16.15
C HIS A 258 -18.17 6.45 -14.79
N ASN A 259 -16.85 6.47 -14.77
CA ASN A 259 -16.03 6.33 -13.58
C ASN A 259 -15.12 7.56 -13.46
N ASN A 260 -14.94 8.06 -12.23
CA ASN A 260 -14.07 9.18 -11.91
C ASN A 260 -12.87 8.76 -11.03
N MET A 261 -12.51 7.47 -11.07
CA MET A 261 -11.38 6.93 -10.33
C MET A 261 -10.05 7.49 -10.86
N GLN A 262 -9.19 7.94 -9.93
CA GLN A 262 -7.84 8.41 -10.26
C GLN A 262 -6.96 7.24 -10.73
N PRO A 263 -5.88 7.49 -11.51
CA PRO A 263 -4.89 6.46 -11.80
C PRO A 263 -4.36 5.83 -10.51
N TYR A 264 -4.29 4.49 -10.46
CA TYR A 264 -3.96 3.75 -9.24
C TYR A 264 -3.03 2.57 -9.54
N ILE A 265 -2.39 2.07 -8.47
CA ILE A 265 -1.66 0.81 -8.45
C ILE A 265 -2.27 -0.08 -7.36
N THR A 266 -2.32 -1.38 -7.59
CA THR A 266 -2.85 -2.36 -6.64
C THR A 266 -1.76 -2.90 -5.73
N VAL A 267 -2.11 -3.10 -4.46
CA VAL A 267 -1.26 -3.67 -3.42
C VAL A 267 -2.09 -4.66 -2.60
N PHE A 268 -1.42 -5.61 -1.95
CA PHE A 268 -2.05 -6.49 -0.98
C PHE A 268 -2.15 -5.77 0.36
N MET A 269 -3.35 -5.74 0.91
CA MET A 269 -3.63 -5.20 2.24
C MET A 269 -4.12 -6.34 3.12
N TRP A 270 -3.58 -6.42 4.32
CA TRP A 270 -3.91 -7.43 5.31
C TRP A 270 -4.25 -6.76 6.64
N VAL A 271 -5.17 -7.32 7.41
CA VAL A 271 -5.45 -6.88 8.79
C VAL A 271 -5.11 -8.00 9.76
N ARG A 272 -4.46 -7.65 10.87
CA ARG A 272 -4.11 -8.61 11.92
C ARG A 272 -5.33 -9.00 12.74
N ILE A 273 -5.56 -10.30 12.91
CA ILE A 273 -6.69 -10.85 13.67
C ILE A 273 -6.28 -11.53 14.98
N SER A 274 -5.04 -12.01 15.10
CA SER A 274 -4.45 -12.51 16.35
C SER A 274 -2.92 -12.50 16.32
#